data_AF-A0A914TRL6-F1
#
_entry.id   AF-A0A914TRL6-F1
#
_cell.length_a   1.000
_cell.length_b   1.000
_cell.length_c   1.000
_cell.angle_alpha   90.00
_cell.angle_beta   90.00
_cell.angle_gamma   90.00
#
_symmetry.space_group_name_H-M   'P 1'
#
loop_
_entity.id
_entity.type
_entity.pdbx_description
1 polymer ?
#
loop_
_entity_poly.entity_id
_entity_poly.type
_entity_poly.pdbx_seq_one_letter_code
_entity_poly.pdbx_strand_id
1 'polypeptide(L)' 'MRCDDTTDHSLLVTRFTLVAACGGAIALFGVIANAALAKLFVSKSNYRHSPFFFLGFVAIFDTLLDITYILLLVI' A
#
# COMPACT_ATOMS: atom_id res chain seq x y z
N MET A 1 0.78 -28.06 32.48
CA MET A 1 -0.23 -26.99 32.45
C MET A 1 -0.10 -26.30 31.10
N ARG A 2 -1.09 -26.42 30.22
CA ARG A 2 -1.04 -26.00 28.80
C ARG A 2 -2.31 -25.18 28.54
N CYS A 3 -2.30 -23.91 28.96
CA CYS A 3 -3.47 -23.01 28.88
C CYS A 3 -3.16 -21.62 28.28
N ASP A 4 -1.93 -21.36 27.79
CA ASP A 4 -1.54 -20.03 27.28
C ASP A 4 -1.50 -19.96 25.75
N ASP A 5 -1.09 -21.03 25.07
CA ASP A 5 -0.92 -21.08 23.60
C ASP A 5 -2.18 -20.67 22.81
N THR A 6 -3.38 -21.01 23.31
CA THR A 6 -4.65 -20.74 22.60
C THR A 6 -5.03 -19.27 22.63
N THR A 7 -4.70 -18.56 23.72
CA THR A 7 -5.02 -17.13 23.87
C THR A 7 -4.08 -16.29 23.03
N ASP A 8 -2.80 -16.65 23.03
CA ASP A 8 -1.78 -15.99 22.21
C ASP A 8 -2.05 -16.16 20.71
N HIS A 9 -2.47 -17.36 20.28
CA HIS A 9 -2.88 -17.58 18.89
C HIS A 9 -4.08 -16.72 18.48
N SER A 10 -5.11 -16.62 19.31
CA SER A 10 -6.30 -15.80 19.03
C SER A 10 -5.95 -14.30 18.92
N LEU A 11 -5.06 -13.84 19.79
CA LEU A 11 -4.59 -12.45 19.79
C LEU A 11 -3.73 -12.14 18.56
N LEU A 12 -2.86 -13.06 18.14
CA LEU A 12 -2.10 -12.93 16.89
C LEU A 12 -3.01 -12.88 15.67
N VAL A 13 -3.97 -13.81 15.56
CA VAL A 13 -4.92 -13.84 14.44
C VAL A 13 -5.72 -12.54 14.37
N THR A 14 -6.17 -12.01 15.51
CA THR A 14 -6.91 -10.75 15.56
C THR A 14 -6.06 -9.57 15.07
N ARG A 15 -4.79 -9.50 15.50
CA ARG A 15 -3.85 -8.45 15.06
C ARG A 15 -3.58 -8.53 13.57
N PHE A 16 -3.29 -9.72 13.05
CA PHE A 16 -3.03 -9.91 11.62
C PHE A 16 -4.25 -9.60 10.78
N THR A 17 -5.45 -9.99 11.21
CA THR A 17 -6.70 -9.69 10.51
C THR A 17 -6.96 -8.18 10.47
N LEU A 18 -6.69 -7.47 11.58
CA LEU A 18 -6.87 -6.02 11.65
C LEU A 18 -5.85 -5.29 10.76
N VAL A 19 -4.58 -5.70 10.79
CA VAL A 19 -3.55 -5.16 9.90
C VAL A 19 -3.90 -5.43 8.44
N ALA A 20 -4.36 -6.63 8.11
CA ALA A 20 -4.78 -7.01 6.76
C ALA A 20 -5.94 -6.17 6.24
N ALA A 21 -6.98 -5.99 7.05
CA ALA A 21 -8.17 -5.22 6.66
C ALA A 21 -7.84 -3.72 6.50
N CYS A 22 -7.21 -3.12 7.51
CA CYS A 22 -6.89 -1.69 7.48
C CYS A 22 -5.80 -1.36 6.46
N GLY A 23 -4.70 -2.11 6.49
CA GLY A 23 -3.60 -1.90 5.55
C GLY A 23 -4.00 -2.25 4.11
N GLY A 24 -4.85 -3.26 3.91
CA GLY A 24 -5.40 -3.59 2.60
C GLY A 24 -6.22 -2.44 2.01
N ALA A 25 -7.10 -1.82 2.80
CA ALA A 25 -7.86 -0.66 2.36
C ALA A 25 -6.96 0.54 2.00
N ILE A 26 -5.92 0.79 2.82
CA ILE A 26 -4.95 1.87 2.58
C ILE A 26 -4.15 1.61 1.30
N ALA A 27 -3.61 0.40 1.12
CA ALA A 27 -2.83 0.04 -0.05
C ALA A 27 -3.67 0.12 -1.34
N LEU A 28 -4.93 -0.30 -1.29
CA LEU A 28 -5.84 -0.25 -2.44
C LEU A 28 -6.15 1.21 -2.84
N PHE A 29 -6.34 2.09 -1.84
CA PHE A 29 -6.45 3.53 -2.09
C PHE A 29 -5.15 4.11 -2.66
N GLY A 30 -4.00 3.74 -2.09
CA GLY A 30 -2.67 4.19 -2.52
C GLY A 30 -2.40 3.84 -3.98
N VAL A 31 -2.66 2.60 -4.41
CA VAL A 31 -2.55 2.19 -5.83
C VAL A 31 -3.39 3.08 -6.73
N ILE A 32 -4.66 3.33 -6.38
CA ILE A 32 -5.57 4.13 -7.23
C ILE A 32 -5.10 5.60 -7.29
N ALA A 33 -4.79 6.19 -6.14
CA ALA A 33 -4.39 7.59 -6.04
C ALA A 33 -3.06 7.85 -6.75
N ASN A 34 -2.07 6.98 -6.53
CA ASN A 34 -0.75 7.11 -7.12
C ASN A 34 -0.75 6.78 -8.62
N ALA A 35 -1.58 5.83 -9.08
CA ALA A 35 -1.79 5.61 -10.51
C ALA A 35 -2.43 6.82 -11.20
N ALA A 36 -3.41 7.48 -10.56
CA ALA A 36 -4.01 8.71 -11.08
C ALA A 36 -2.99 9.86 -11.14
N LEU A 37 -2.14 9.99 -10.11
CA LEU A 37 -1.08 10.99 -10.06
C LEU A 37 -0.03 10.75 -11.16
N ALA A 38 0.43 9.50 -11.30
CA ALA A 38 1.36 9.10 -12.36
C ALA A 38 0.77 9.39 -13.75
N LYS A 39 -0.50 9.07 -13.98
CA LYS A 39 -1.20 9.39 -15.24
C LYS A 39 -1.19 10.89 -15.51
N LEU A 40 -1.41 11.73 -14.50
CA LEU A 40 -1.43 13.19 -14.63
C LEU A 40 -0.05 13.74 -15.03
N PHE A 41 1.02 13.21 -14.43
CA PHE A 41 2.40 13.57 -14.78
C PHE A 41 2.80 13.13 -16.20
N VAL A 42 2.37 11.94 -16.63
CA VAL A 42 2.66 11.45 -18.00
C VAL A 42 1.85 12.22 -19.05
N SER A 43 0.57 12.47 -18.78
CA SER A 43 -0.38 13.02 -19.77
C SER A 43 -0.19 14.51 -20.02
N LYS A 44 0.20 15.30 -19.01
CA LYS A 44 0.38 16.75 -19.16
C LYS A 44 1.86 17.12 -19.35
N SER A 45 2.21 17.53 -20.57
CA SER A 45 3.54 18.05 -20.94
C SER A 45 4.05 19.16 -20.01
N ASN A 46 3.14 19.99 -19.47
CA ASN A 46 3.48 21.11 -18.59
C ASN A 46 4.14 20.68 -17.26
N TYR A 47 3.93 19.44 -16.80
CA TYR A 47 4.55 18.92 -15.58
C TYR A 47 5.91 18.24 -15.82
N ARG A 48 6.31 17.99 -17.08
CA ARG A 48 7.59 17.34 -17.40
C ARG A 48 8.81 18.23 -17.20
N HIS A 49 8.64 19.55 -17.29
CA HIS A 49 9.71 20.54 -17.06
C HIS A 49 9.56 21.28 -15.73
N SER A 50 8.63 20.83 -14.90
CA SER A 50 8.34 21.40 -13.59
C SER A 50 9.18 20.72 -12.51
N PRO A 51 9.55 21.41 -11.41
CA PRO A 51 10.18 20.77 -10.25
C PRO A 51 9.37 19.58 -9.68
N PHE A 52 8.10 19.46 -10.04
CA PHE A 52 7.23 18.34 -9.66
C PHE A 52 7.46 17.05 -10.46
N PHE A 53 8.38 17.00 -11.44
CA PHE A 53 8.69 15.76 -12.15
C PHE A 53 9.15 14.63 -11.20
N PHE A 54 9.86 14.98 -10.13
CA PHE A 54 10.28 14.02 -9.09
C PHE A 54 9.09 13.35 -8.38
N LEU A 55 7.97 14.07 -8.23
CA LEU A 55 6.75 13.55 -7.63
C LEU A 55 6.15 12.38 -8.43
N GLY A 56 6.39 12.35 -9.75
CA GLY A 56 5.99 11.22 -10.60
C GLY A 56 6.74 9.93 -10.24
N PHE A 57 8.04 10.01 -9.93
CA PHE A 57 8.80 8.85 -9.46
C PHE A 57 8.32 8.38 -8.09
N VAL A 58 8.03 9.32 -7.17
CA VAL A 58 7.46 8.98 -5.86
C VAL A 58 6.14 8.22 -6.03
N ALA A 59 5.24 8.68 -6.91
CA ALA A 59 3.99 7.97 -7.17
C ALA A 59 4.21 6.55 -7.73
N ILE A 60 5.22 6.33 -8.58
CA ILE A 60 5.57 4.98 -9.05
C ILE A 60 6.07 4.11 -7.89
N PHE A 61 6.96 4.65 -7.05
CA PHE A 61 7.47 3.94 -5.88
C PHE A 61 6.37 3.59 -4.89
N ASP A 62 5.47 4.52 -4.57
CA ASP A 62 4.36 4.26 -3.66
C ASP A 62 3.42 3.18 -4.23
N THR A 63 3.14 3.22 -5.54
CA THR A 63 2.35 2.16 -6.20
C THR A 63 3.03 0.78 -6.09
N LEU A 64 4.37 0.71 -6.24
CA LEU A 64 5.12 -0.54 -6.08
C LEU A 64 5.08 -1.05 -4.64
N LEU A 65 5.19 -0.17 -3.65
CA LEU A 65 5.09 -0.52 -2.24
C LEU A 65 3.70 -1.04 -1.89
N ASP A 66 2.64 -0.37 -2.35
CA ASP A 66 1.26 -0.80 -2.12
C ASP A 66 0.97 -2.17 -2.77
N ILE A 67 1.45 -2.39 -4.00
CA ILE A 67 1.33 -3.70 -4.67
C ILE A 67 2.10 -4.78 -3.90
N THR A 68 3.33 -4.47 -3.43
CA THR A 68 4.13 -5.41 -2.66
C THR A 68 3.44 -5.78 -1.34
N TYR A 69 2.84 -4.81 -0.67
CA TYR A 69 2.05 -5.05 0.54
C TYR A 69 0.85 -5.98 0.26
N ILE A 70 0.12 -5.74 -0.82
CA ILE A 70 -0.99 -6.61 -1.23
C ILE A 70 -0.50 -8.03 -1.56
N LEU A 71 0.62 -8.17 -2.26
CA LEU A 71 1.21 -9.48 -2.58
C LEU A 71 1.61 -10.24 -1.31
N LEU A 72 2.23 -9.57 -0.34
CA LEU A 72 2.60 -10.14 0.95
C LEU A 72 1.39 -10.53 1.82
N LEU A 73 0.23 -9.93 1.58
CA LEU A 73 -1.02 -10.33 2.24
C LEU A 73 -1.67 -11.57 1.63
N VAL A 74 -1.42 -11.82 0.34
CA VAL A 74 -2.04 -12.92 -0.42
C VAL A 74 -1.21 -14.20 -0.35
N ILE A 75 0.12 -14.07 -0.18
CA ILE A 75 1.08 -15.18 0.00
C ILE A 75 1.06 -15.67 1.44
#